data_AF-C9L3R6-F1
#
_entry.id   AF-C9L3R6-F1
#
_cell.length_a   1.000
_cell.length_b   1.000
_cell.length_c   1.000
_cell.angle_alpha   90.00
_cell.angle_beta   90.00
_cell.angle_gamma   90.00
#
_symmetry.space_group_name_H-M   'P 1'
#
loop_
_entity.id
_entity.type
_entity.pdbx_description
1 polymer ?
#
loop_
_entity_poly.entity_id
_entity_poly.type
_entity_poly.pdbx_seq_one_letter_code
_entity_poly.pdbx_strand_id
1 'polypeptide(L)'
;MMRNYVKIEKKSLLYNYYAYIDIEDLLADSIFIQEKLRVFFGKTGRKQDSQYVVVLCKVWKWDAEKFVRAMEIFYNKLLLLGHGECVNFFEELGMRE
;
A
#
# COMPACT_ATOMS: atom_id res chain seq x y z
N MET A 1 3.18 -13.66 7.00
CA MET A 1 3.20 -13.26 5.58
C MET A 1 3.59 -11.79 5.56
N MET A 2 4.74 -11.42 5.00
CA MET A 2 5.17 -10.02 4.98
C MET A 2 4.27 -9.24 4.02
N ARG A 3 3.64 -8.17 4.48
CA ARG A 3 2.70 -7.36 3.70
C ARG A 3 3.27 -5.97 3.54
N ASN A 4 3.29 -5.44 2.32
CA ASN A 4 3.61 -4.05 2.02
C ASN A 4 2.40 -3.11 2.22
N TYR A 5 1.36 -3.57 2.91
CA TYR A 5 0.21 -2.77 3.32
C TYR A 5 -0.29 -3.18 4.70
N VAL A 6 -0.96 -2.23 5.37
CA VAL A 6 -1.69 -2.42 6.62
C VAL A 6 -3.12 -1.94 6.42
N LYS A 7 -4.09 -2.70 6.94
CA LYS A 7 -5.49 -2.27 6.99
C LYS A 7 -5.69 -1.37 8.21
N ILE A 8 -6.33 -0.23 8.01
CA ILE A 8 -6.61 0.73 9.10
C ILE A 8 -8.03 0.48 9.60
N GLU A 9 -8.15 0.17 10.89
CA GLU A 9 -9.44 0.01 11.54
C GLU A 9 -10.18 1.35 11.64
N LYS A 10 -11.17 1.52 10.77
CA LYS A 10 -12.01 2.72 10.69
C LYS A 10 -13.42 2.34 10.28
N LYS A 11 -14.41 2.74 11.08
CA LYS A 11 -15.83 2.52 10.76
C LYS A 11 -16.20 3.28 9.49
N SER A 12 -16.67 2.56 8.48
CA SER A 12 -17.13 3.10 7.20
C SER A 12 -18.11 2.11 6.57
N LEU A 13 -19.16 2.63 5.95
CA LEU A 13 -20.17 1.79 5.29
C LEU A 13 -19.66 1.27 3.95
N LEU A 14 -19.01 2.13 3.15
CA LEU A 14 -18.66 1.86 1.75
C LEU A 14 -17.19 1.51 1.51
N TYR A 15 -16.30 1.89 2.43
CA TYR A 15 -14.86 1.85 2.20
C TYR A 15 -14.11 1.05 3.25
N ASN A 16 -13.04 0.38 2.81
CA ASN A 16 -11.93 -0.04 3.65
C ASN A 16 -10.79 0.97 3.52
N TYR A 17 -10.04 1.17 4.59
CA TYR A 17 -8.89 2.09 4.64
C TYR A 17 -7.61 1.27 4.75
N TYR A 18 -6.58 1.69 4.01
CA TYR A 18 -5.29 1.03 3.98
C TYR A 18 -4.16 2.05 4.02
N ALA A 19 -3.02 1.62 4.51
CA ALA A 19 -1.72 2.25 4.29
C ALA A 19 -0.87 1.26 3.51
N TYR A 20 -0.09 1.71 2.52
CA TYR A 20 0.90 0.86 1.86
C TYR A 20 2.22 1.62 1.67
N ILE A 21 3.33 0.89 1.54
CA ILE A 21 4.62 1.48 1.20
C ILE A 21 4.78 1.50 -0.31
N ASP A 22 5.08 2.67 -0.84
CA ASP A 22 5.51 2.88 -2.22
C ASP A 22 6.94 3.43 -2.25
N ILE A 23 7.50 3.48 -3.45
CA ILE A 23 8.71 4.24 -3.75
C ILE A 23 8.32 5.57 -4.41
N GLU A 24 9.27 6.51 -4.50
CA GLU A 24 9.03 7.86 -5.01
C GLU A 24 8.44 7.91 -6.43
N ASP A 25 8.64 6.87 -7.24
CA ASP A 25 8.10 6.73 -8.60
C ASP A 25 6.62 6.26 -8.66
N LEU A 26 5.93 6.10 -7.52
CA LEU A 26 4.51 5.71 -7.42
C LEU A 26 4.15 4.49 -8.29
N LEU A 27 4.90 3.41 -8.11
CA LEU A 27 4.81 2.22 -8.94
C LEU A 27 3.44 1.52 -8.85
N ALA A 28 2.75 1.67 -7.71
CA ALA A 28 1.48 1.03 -7.44
C ALA A 28 0.35 1.51 -8.38
N ASP A 29 0.40 2.76 -8.84
CA ASP A 29 -0.64 3.36 -9.70
C ASP A 29 -0.81 2.59 -11.02
N SER A 30 0.32 2.20 -11.62
CA SER A 30 0.34 1.40 -12.84
C SER A 30 -0.37 0.04 -12.66
N ILE A 31 -0.20 -0.58 -11.49
CA ILE A 31 -0.82 -1.88 -11.16
C ILE A 31 -2.31 -1.69 -10.92
N PHE A 32 -2.72 -0.62 -10.22
CA PHE A 32 -4.13 -0.32 -9.99
C PHE A 32 -4.88 -0.05 -11.29
N ILE A 33 -4.26 0.64 -12.25
CA ILE A 33 -4.82 0.87 -13.59
C ILE A 33 -5.00 -0.47 -14.33
N GLN A 34 -3.97 -1.33 -14.31
CA GLN A 34 -4.02 -2.65 -14.96
C GLN A 34 -5.11 -3.55 -14.37
N GLU A 35 -5.23 -3.58 -13.05
CA GLU A 35 -6.25 -4.36 -12.32
C GLU A 35 -7.65 -3.72 -12.34
N LYS A 36 -7.82 -2.57 -13.02
CA LYS A 36 -9.06 -1.78 -13.06
C LYS A 36 -9.59 -1.49 -11.64
N LEU A 37 -8.67 -1.26 -10.71
CA LEU A 37 -8.96 -1.04 -9.30
C LEU A 37 -9.07 0.46 -9.04
N ARG A 38 -10.23 0.89 -8.52
CA ARG A 38 -10.40 2.27 -8.10
C ARG A 38 -9.86 2.49 -6.68
N VAL A 39 -8.74 3.19 -6.60
CA VAL A 39 -8.12 3.60 -5.33
C VAL A 39 -8.34 5.10 -5.14
N PHE A 40 -8.77 5.48 -3.94
CA PHE A 40 -8.87 6.89 -3.55
C PHE A 40 -7.72 7.23 -2.62
N PHE A 41 -6.75 7.99 -3.14
CA PHE A 41 -5.58 8.40 -2.38
C PHE A 41 -5.92 9.45 -1.33
N GLY A 42 -5.30 9.32 -0.16
CA GLY A 42 -5.36 10.23 0.96
C GLY A 42 -4.05 10.98 1.13
N LYS A 43 -3.60 11.16 2.38
CA LYS A 43 -2.31 11.79 2.69
C LYS A 43 -1.16 10.81 2.42
N THR A 44 -0.04 11.34 1.98
CA THR A 44 1.23 10.63 1.91
C THR A 44 2.18 11.14 2.99
N GLY A 45 3.07 10.28 3.47
CA GLY A 45 4.09 10.61 4.46
C GLY A 45 5.42 10.03 4.05
N ARG A 46 6.48 10.85 4.10
CA ARG A 46 7.86 10.42 3.83
C ARG A 46 8.67 10.56 5.10
N LYS A 47 9.46 9.53 5.43
CA LYS A 47 10.50 9.64 6.46
C LYS A 47 11.69 10.37 5.83
N GLN A 48 12.23 11.36 6.53
CA GLN A 48 13.45 12.06 6.12
C GLN A 48 14.58 11.03 5.94
N ASP A 49 15.32 11.13 4.83
CA ASP A 49 16.37 10.18 4.42
C ASP A 49 15.91 8.77 4.02
N SER A 50 14.63 8.61 3.63
CA SER A 50 14.11 7.38 3.02
C SER A 50 13.59 7.61 1.59
N GLN A 51 13.81 6.60 0.74
CA GLN A 51 13.21 6.49 -0.61
C GLN A 51 11.75 5.97 -0.56
N TYR A 52 11.28 5.54 0.61
CA TYR A 52 9.95 5.00 0.81
C TYR A 52 8.95 6.08 1.22
N VAL A 53 7.74 5.94 0.68
CA VAL A 53 6.60 6.79 0.99
C VAL A 53 5.47 5.92 1.51
N VAL A 54 4.90 6.29 2.65
CA VAL A 54 3.64 5.70 3.13
C VAL A 54 2.50 6.40 2.42
N VAL A 55 1.69 5.64 1.70
CA VAL A 55 0.50 6.13 1.02
C VAL A 55 -0.73 5.65 1.78
N LEU A 56 -1.53 6.59 2.28
CA LEU A 56 -2.85 6.29 2.81
C LEU A 56 -3.85 6.27 1.67
N CYS A 57 -4.71 5.26 1.64
CA CYS A 57 -5.77 5.16 0.66
C CYS A 57 -7.05 4.56 1.23
N LYS A 58 -8.12 4.66 0.46
CA LYS A 58 -9.35 3.92 0.70
C LYS A 58 -9.81 3.27 -0.59
N VAL A 59 -10.42 2.09 -0.46
CA VAL A 59 -11.00 1.33 -1.57
C VAL A 59 -12.42 0.92 -1.23
N TRP A 60 -13.25 0.72 -2.24
CA TRP A 60 -14.58 0.18 -2.03
C TRP A 60 -14.51 -1.21 -1.40
N LYS A 61 -15.41 -1.53 -0.48
CA LYS A 61 -15.40 -2.83 0.23
C LYS A 61 -15.51 -4.02 -0.72
N TRP A 62 -16.27 -3.91 -1.81
CA TRP A 62 -16.40 -4.96 -2.81
C TRP A 62 -15.14 -5.14 -3.68
N ASP A 63 -14.24 -4.15 -3.71
CA ASP A 63 -12.96 -4.24 -4.41
C ASP A 63 -11.81 -4.62 -3.47
N ALA A 64 -12.08 -4.97 -2.20
CA ALA A 64 -11.06 -5.29 -1.21
C ALA A 64 -10.17 -6.47 -1.64
N GLU A 65 -10.75 -7.52 -2.23
CA GLU A 65 -9.96 -8.65 -2.72
C GLU A 65 -9.07 -8.28 -3.91
N LYS A 66 -9.56 -7.41 -4.81
CA LYS A 66 -8.75 -6.90 -5.93
C LYS A 66 -7.59 -6.06 -5.41
N PHE A 67 -7.83 -5.24 -4.38
CA PHE A 67 -6.77 -4.49 -3.72
C PHE A 67 -5.71 -5.43 -3.12
N VAL A 68 -6.11 -6.47 -2.39
CA VAL A 68 -5.16 -7.45 -1.84
C VAL A 68 -4.32 -8.10 -2.94
N ARG A 69 -4.94 -8.55 -4.05
CA ARG A 69 -4.21 -9.11 -5.20
C ARG A 69 -3.26 -8.11 -5.85
N ALA A 70 -3.69 -6.86 -6.04
CA ALA A 70 -2.83 -5.80 -6.57
C ALA A 70 -1.62 -5.55 -5.67
N MET A 71 -1.82 -5.59 -4.34
CA MET A 71 -0.72 -5.44 -3.38
C MET A 71 0.26 -6.61 -3.42
N GLU A 72 -0.20 -7.85 -3.63
CA GLU A 72 0.67 -9.02 -3.82
C GLU A 72 1.51 -8.91 -5.09
N ILE A 73 0.90 -8.52 -6.22
CA ILE A 73 1.61 -8.25 -7.48
C ILE A 73 2.64 -7.14 -7.26
N PHE A 74 2.25 -6.08 -6.57
CA PHE A 74 3.13 -4.96 -6.29
C PHE A 74 4.30 -5.35 -5.40
N TYR A 75 4.07 -6.13 -4.35
CA TYR A 75 5.12 -6.63 -3.48
C TYR A 75 6.15 -7.47 -4.25
N ASN A 76 5.68 -8.36 -5.12
CA ASN A 76 6.58 -9.14 -5.99
C ASN A 76 7.42 -8.24 -6.91
N LYS A 77 6.83 -7.16 -7.44
CA LYS A 77 7.57 -6.17 -8.23
C LYS A 77 8.63 -5.45 -7.41
N LEU A 78 8.32 -5.06 -6.16
CA LEU A 78 9.28 -4.46 -5.24
C LEU A 78 10.45 -5.41 -4.94
N LEU A 79 10.18 -6.70 -4.73
CA LEU A 79 11.22 -7.71 -4.54
C LEU A 79 12.16 -7.83 -5.74
N LEU A 80 11.61 -7.83 -6.96
CA LEU A 80 12.42 -7.89 -8.19
C LEU A 80 13.30 -6.65 -8.38
N LEU A 81 12.87 -5.50 -7.86
CA LEU A 81 13.63 -4.25 -7.88
C LEU A 81 14.62 -4.14 -6.71
N GLY A 82 14.68 -5.13 -5.82
CA GLY A 82 15.59 -5.14 -4.68
C GLY A 82 15.11 -4.34 -3.47
N HIS A 83 13.83 -3.99 -3.39
CA HIS A 83 13.24 -3.24 -2.28
C HIS A 83 12.50 -4.14 -1.27
N GLY A 84 13.03 -5.34 -1.01
CA GLY A 84 12.39 -6.31 -0.13
C GLY A 84 12.29 -5.84 1.32
N GLU A 85 13.23 -5.00 1.77
CA GLU A 85 13.23 -4.43 3.11
C GLU A 85 12.10 -3.43 3.40
N CYS A 86 11.33 -2.98 2.40
CA CYS A 86 10.26 -1.99 2.59
C CYS A 86 9.19 -2.44 3.60
N VAL A 87 9.01 -3.75 3.80
CA VAL A 87 8.07 -4.31 4.78
C VAL A 87 8.48 -4.01 6.23
N ASN A 88 9.78 -3.85 6.49
CA ASN A 88 10.28 -3.47 7.80
C ASN A 88 9.97 -2.00 8.12
N PHE A 89 9.65 -1.19 7.10
CA PHE A 89 9.36 0.23 7.28
C PHE A 89 8.11 0.47 8.12
N PHE A 90 7.10 -0.41 8.03
CA PHE A 90 5.94 -0.33 8.94
C PHE A 90 6.32 -0.61 10.39
N GLU A 91 7.24 -1.55 10.62
CA GLU A 91 7.75 -1.85 11.96
C GLU A 91 8.53 -0.66 12.53
N GLU A 92 9.39 -0.03 11.71
CA GLU A 92 10.11 1.19 12.10
C GLU A 92 9.18 2.36 12.45
N LEU A 93 8.04 2.46 11.78
CA LEU A 93 7.02 3.47 12.03
C LEU A 93 6.10 3.13 13.22
N GLY A 94 6.29 1.96 13.84
CA GLY A 94 5.44 1.49 14.94
C GLY A 94 4.01 1.14 14.52
N MET A 95 3.76 1.00 13.21
CA MET A 95 2.47 0.65 12.63
C MET A 95 2.34 -0.87 12.57
N ARG A 96 1.86 -1.48 13.64
CA ARG A 96 1.55 -2.92 13.71
C ARG A 96 0.09 -3.19 13.33
N GLU A 97 -0.16 -4.33 12.68
CA GLU A 97 -1.52 -4.86 12.41
C GLU A 97 -2.33 -5.05 13.70
#